data_AF-A0A7S0RQI5-F1
#
_entry.id   AF-A0A7S0RQI5-F1
#
_cell.length_a   1.000
_cell.length_b   1.000
_cell.length_c   1.000
_cell.angle_alpha   90.00
_cell.angle_beta   90.00
_cell.angle_gamma   90.00
#
_symmetry.space_group_name_H-M   'P 1'
#
loop_
_entity.id
_entity.type
_entity.pdbx_description
1 polymer ?
#
loop_
_entity_poly.entity_id
_entity_poly.type
_entity_poly.pdbx_seq_one_letter_code
_entity_poly.pdbx_strand_id
1 'polypeptide(L)'
;VEAEGVRPRVVVSKSSVDFGQQIVIRSNQIKAPYSAEIWLTNNESADLEVALGEPTGADGGVFSVEPKSLTVVPGEMMGVTITFTPRDGKAYESSVPLYLQGDTSVPYINVELLGQGQHPKLSFD
;
A
#
# COMPACT_ATOMS: atom_id res chain seq x y z
N VAL A 1 -8.70 33.22 13.26
CA VAL A 1 -8.68 32.24 12.16
C VAL A 1 -9.03 30.91 12.79
N GLU A 2 -10.31 30.55 12.78
CA GLU A 2 -10.75 29.22 13.19
C GLU A 2 -10.41 28.28 12.03
N ALA A 3 -9.32 27.55 12.16
CA ALA A 3 -9.10 26.39 11.30
C ALA A 3 -10.06 25.31 11.83
N GLU A 4 -11.21 25.14 11.18
CA GLU A 4 -12.01 23.92 11.35
C GLU A 4 -11.15 22.76 10.86
N GLY A 5 -10.39 22.16 11.78
CA GLY A 5 -9.66 20.93 11.54
C GLY A 5 -10.68 19.83 11.36
N VAL A 6 -11.06 19.56 10.10
CA VAL A 6 -11.89 18.40 9.75
C VAL A 6 -11.15 17.17 10.26
N ARG A 7 -11.73 16.51 11.26
CA ARG A 7 -11.13 15.30 11.83
C ARG A 7 -11.15 14.24 10.73
N PRO A 8 -9.99 13.63 10.38
CA PRO A 8 -9.97 12.60 9.36
C PRO A 8 -10.76 11.39 9.86
N ARG A 9 -11.67 10.88 9.03
CA ARG A 9 -12.55 9.74 9.33
C ARG A 9 -11.76 8.46 9.59
N VAL A 10 -10.78 8.21 8.71
CA VAL A 10 -9.74 7.18 8.89
C VAL A 10 -8.37 7.82 8.86
N VAL A 11 -7.48 7.35 9.73
CA VAL A 11 -6.06 7.70 9.73
C VAL A 11 -5.26 6.52 9.21
N VAL A 12 -4.40 6.77 8.23
CA VAL A 12 -3.45 5.79 7.72
C VAL A 12 -2.11 6.03 8.40
N SER A 13 -1.45 5.00 8.92
CA SER A 13 -0.15 5.15 9.60
C SER A 13 0.96 5.66 8.67
N LYS A 14 0.85 5.38 7.37
CA LYS A 14 1.75 5.83 6.32
C LYS A 14 0.98 6.10 5.03
N SER A 15 1.10 7.28 4.47
CA SER A 15 0.55 7.62 3.14
C SER A 15 1.48 7.20 2.00
N SER A 16 2.71 6.80 2.31
CA SER A 16 3.71 6.32 1.36
C SER A 16 4.46 5.11 1.91
N VAL A 17 4.65 4.08 1.08
CA VAL A 17 5.40 2.88 1.41
C VAL A 17 6.55 2.73 0.42
N ASP A 18 7.77 2.90 0.91
CA ASP A 18 8.99 2.68 0.14
C ASP A 18 9.62 1.34 0.53
N PHE A 19 9.67 0.41 -0.41
CA PHE A 19 10.33 -0.89 -0.27
C PHE A 19 11.85 -0.79 -0.41
N GLY A 20 12.37 0.34 -0.86
CA GLY A 20 13.79 0.57 -1.09
C GLY A 20 14.35 -0.37 -2.16
N GLN A 21 15.64 -0.67 -2.02
CA GLN A 21 16.36 -1.55 -2.94
C GLN A 21 16.09 -3.02 -2.63
N GLN A 22 15.49 -3.71 -3.59
CA GLN A 22 15.09 -5.10 -3.48
C GLN A 22 15.65 -5.95 -4.61
N ILE A 23 16.02 -7.19 -4.29
CA ILE A 23 16.68 -8.08 -5.23
C ILE A 23 15.64 -8.71 -6.16
N VAL A 24 15.90 -8.63 -7.46
CA VAL A 24 15.10 -9.30 -8.48
C VAL A 24 15.55 -10.75 -8.59
N ILE A 25 14.73 -11.66 -8.07
CA ILE A 25 14.97 -13.10 -8.17
C ILE A 25 14.28 -13.61 -9.43
N ARG A 26 15.07 -13.95 -10.47
CA ARG A 26 14.59 -14.53 -11.74
C ARG A 26 14.38 -16.06 -11.69
N SER A 27 14.54 -16.67 -10.52
CA SER A 27 14.37 -18.12 -10.39
C SER A 27 12.90 -18.49 -10.53
N ASN A 28 12.62 -19.48 -11.37
CA ASN A 28 11.26 -20.01 -11.61
C ASN A 28 10.65 -20.70 -10.37
N GLN A 29 11.40 -20.74 -9.26
CA GLN A 29 11.06 -21.44 -8.02
C GLN A 29 10.86 -20.51 -6.82
N ILE A 30 11.42 -19.29 -6.84
CA ILE A 30 11.37 -18.36 -5.70
C ILE A 30 11.10 -16.95 -6.23
N LYS A 31 9.84 -16.53 -6.21
CA LYS A 31 9.49 -15.10 -6.12
C LYS A 31 9.49 -14.81 -4.63
N ALA A 32 10.47 -14.06 -4.11
CA ALA A 32 10.40 -13.59 -2.74
C ALA A 32 9.58 -12.28 -2.75
N PRO A 33 8.29 -12.31 -2.38
CA PRO A 33 7.55 -11.08 -2.17
C PRO A 33 8.17 -10.31 -1.01
N TYR A 34 8.35 -9.00 -1.19
CA TYR A 34 8.69 -8.09 -0.12
C TYR A 34 7.40 -7.50 0.42
N SER A 35 7.13 -7.67 1.71
CA SER A 35 5.88 -7.22 2.32
C SER A 35 6.11 -6.07 3.29
N ALA A 36 5.19 -5.12 3.28
CA ALA A 36 5.13 -3.99 4.19
C ALA A 36 3.71 -3.83 4.70
N GLU A 37 3.56 -3.45 5.97
CA GLU A 37 2.25 -3.25 6.58
C GLU A 37 1.96 -1.77 6.77
N ILE A 38 0.72 -1.37 6.46
CA ILE A 38 0.13 -0.11 6.87
C ILE A 38 -1.01 -0.37 7.83
N TRP A 39 -1.30 0.60 8.70
CA TRP A 39 -2.35 0.50 9.71
C TRP A 39 -3.41 1.55 9.43
N LEU A 40 -4.67 1.15 9.49
CA LEU A 40 -5.84 1.99 9.30
C LEU A 40 -6.57 2.13 10.63
N THR A 41 -6.69 3.35 11.14
CA THR A 41 -7.37 3.65 12.41
C THR A 41 -8.69 4.36 12.16
N ASN A 42 -9.78 3.83 12.71
CA ASN A 42 -11.10 4.47 12.62
C ASN A 42 -11.27 5.51 13.73
N ASN A 43 -11.43 6.77 13.33
CA ASN A 43 -11.68 7.89 14.25
C ASN A 43 -13.16 8.28 14.35
N GLU A 44 -14.04 7.59 13.64
CA GLU A 44 -15.49 7.78 13.72
C GLU A 44 -16.05 7.05 14.94
N SER A 45 -17.28 7.40 15.31
CA SER A 45 -18.04 6.71 16.39
C SER A 45 -18.83 5.49 15.91
N ALA A 46 -18.75 5.16 14.61
CA ALA A 46 -19.44 4.01 13.99
C ALA A 46 -18.46 3.20 13.14
N ASP A 47 -18.82 1.95 12.86
CA ASP A 47 -18.02 1.04 12.04
C ASP A 47 -17.74 1.64 10.66
N LEU A 48 -16.47 1.56 10.25
CA LEU A 48 -16.01 2.12 8.99
C LEU A 48 -15.60 1.02 8.03
N GLU A 49 -16.38 0.85 6.96
CA GLU A 49 -15.99 0.01 5.84
C GLU A 49 -14.93 0.73 5.00
N VAL A 50 -13.80 0.06 4.80
CA VAL A 50 -12.68 0.54 4.00
C VAL A 50 -12.43 -0.46 2.87
N ALA A 51 -12.32 0.04 1.65
CA ALA A 51 -11.95 -0.75 0.49
C ALA A 51 -10.67 -0.19 -0.15
N LEU A 52 -9.79 -1.09 -0.58
CA LEU A 52 -8.55 -0.77 -1.27
C LEU A 52 -8.69 -1.20 -2.73
N GLY A 53 -8.47 -0.26 -3.63
CA GLY A 53 -8.45 -0.54 -5.05
C GLY A 53 -7.18 -1.26 -5.48
N GLU A 54 -7.13 -1.62 -6.76
CA GLU A 54 -5.91 -2.16 -7.36
C GLU A 54 -4.82 -1.08 -7.45
N PRO A 55 -3.54 -1.46 -7.29
CA PRO A 55 -2.42 -0.56 -7.57
C PRO A 55 -2.52 0.02 -8.99
N THR A 56 -2.50 1.33 -9.08
CA THR A 56 -2.64 2.10 -10.33
C THR A 56 -1.29 2.53 -10.89
N GLY A 57 -1.25 2.89 -12.17
CA GLY A 57 -0.03 3.29 -12.87
C GLY A 57 0.64 2.14 -13.64
N ALA A 58 1.70 2.47 -14.39
CA ALA A 58 2.37 1.52 -15.28
C ALA A 58 3.01 0.33 -14.54
N ASP A 59 3.36 0.54 -13.26
CA ASP A 59 4.04 -0.42 -12.41
C ASP A 59 3.13 -1.14 -11.41
N GLY A 60 1.80 -0.92 -11.46
CA GLY A 60 0.88 -1.53 -10.48
C GLY A 60 0.92 -3.06 -10.43
N GLY A 61 1.24 -3.73 -11.55
CA GLY A 61 1.27 -5.20 -11.64
C GLY A 61 2.40 -5.91 -10.89
N VAL A 62 3.29 -5.17 -10.22
CA VAL A 62 4.29 -5.74 -9.29
C VAL A 62 3.92 -5.52 -7.82
N PHE A 63 2.84 -4.80 -7.55
CA PHE A 63 2.31 -4.60 -6.21
C PHE A 63 1.02 -5.40 -6.02
N SER A 64 0.74 -5.83 -4.80
CA SER A 64 -0.54 -6.40 -4.40
C SER A 64 -0.88 -5.98 -2.98
N VAL A 65 -2.17 -5.95 -2.65
CA VAL A 65 -2.66 -5.43 -1.37
C VAL A 65 -3.69 -6.41 -0.80
N GLU A 66 -3.52 -6.78 0.47
CA GLU A 66 -4.40 -7.70 1.19
C GLU A 66 -4.60 -7.26 2.65
N PRO A 67 -5.83 -7.30 3.19
CA PRO A 67 -7.08 -7.59 2.49
C PRO A 67 -7.52 -6.42 1.58
N LYS A 68 -8.30 -6.70 0.53
CA LYS A 68 -8.86 -5.67 -0.38
C LYS A 68 -9.99 -4.86 0.24
N SER A 69 -10.62 -5.38 1.27
CA SER A 69 -11.69 -4.72 2.00
C SER A 69 -11.67 -5.17 3.45
N LEU A 70 -11.99 -4.27 4.36
CA LEU A 70 -12.07 -4.54 5.78
C LEU A 70 -13.04 -3.58 6.46
N THR A 71 -13.56 -3.98 7.61
CA THR A 71 -14.34 -3.10 8.48
C THR A 71 -13.49 -2.79 9.70
N VAL A 72 -13.29 -1.49 9.97
CA VAL A 72 -12.55 -1.01 11.14
C VAL A 72 -13.56 -0.46 12.13
N VAL A 73 -13.68 -1.09 13.30
CA VAL A 73 -14.59 -0.61 14.36
C VAL A 73 -14.03 0.65 15.04
N PRO A 74 -14.87 1.48 15.68
CA PRO A 74 -14.44 2.71 16.34
C PRO A 74 -13.27 2.54 17.30
N GLY A 75 -12.21 3.33 17.12
CA GLY A 75 -11.04 3.32 17.99
C GLY A 75 -10.10 2.14 17.79
N GLU A 76 -10.42 1.20 16.91
CA GLU A 76 -9.51 0.11 16.53
C GLU A 76 -8.63 0.50 15.34
N MET A 77 -7.56 -0.30 15.19
CA MET A 77 -6.69 -0.26 14.02
C MET A 77 -6.60 -1.62 13.36
N MET A 78 -6.63 -1.62 12.04
CA MET A 78 -6.54 -2.83 11.23
C MET A 78 -5.35 -2.75 10.29
N GLY A 79 -4.63 -3.86 10.15
CA GLY A 79 -3.44 -3.98 9.30
C GLY A 79 -3.79 -4.34 7.87
N VAL A 80 -3.06 -3.74 6.94
CA VAL A 80 -3.10 -4.05 5.51
C VAL A 80 -1.69 -4.35 5.04
N THR A 81 -1.53 -5.51 4.42
CA THR A 81 -0.27 -5.98 3.88
C THR A 81 -0.16 -5.60 2.41
N ILE A 82 0.87 -4.83 2.09
CA ILE A 82 1.26 -4.48 0.74
C ILE A 82 2.46 -5.34 0.37
N THR A 83 2.38 -6.01 -0.77
CA THR A 83 3.42 -6.88 -1.28
C THR A 83 4.00 -6.32 -2.56
N PHE A 84 5.32 -6.32 -2.68
CA PHE A 84 6.09 -5.87 -3.82
C PHE A 84 6.93 -7.03 -4.38
N THR A 85 6.80 -7.29 -5.67
CA THR A 85 7.53 -8.34 -6.39
C THR A 85 8.23 -7.75 -7.62
N PRO A 86 9.42 -7.13 -7.46
CA PRO A 86 10.13 -6.50 -8.57
C PRO A 86 10.51 -7.54 -9.62
N ARG A 87 10.35 -7.19 -10.90
CA ARG A 87 10.61 -8.09 -12.04
C ARG A 87 11.90 -7.75 -12.78
N ASP A 88 12.36 -6.51 -12.68
CA ASP A 88 13.47 -5.93 -13.41
C ASP A 88 14.25 -4.94 -12.54
N GLY A 89 15.51 -4.69 -12.92
CA GLY A 89 16.40 -3.77 -12.23
C GLY A 89 16.07 -2.29 -12.48
N LYS A 90 14.90 -1.81 -12.04
CA LYS A 90 14.43 -0.42 -12.23
C LYS A 90 13.70 0.14 -11.02
N ALA A 91 13.43 1.44 -11.03
CA ALA A 91 12.49 2.06 -10.10
C ALA A 91 11.04 1.70 -10.49
N TYR A 92 10.20 1.55 -9.47
CA TYR A 92 8.77 1.25 -9.56
C TYR A 92 8.00 2.27 -8.74
N GLU A 93 6.94 2.82 -9.34
CA GLU A 93 6.07 3.79 -8.70
C GLU A 93 4.61 3.44 -9.00
N SER A 94 3.79 3.35 -7.95
CA SER A 94 2.36 3.03 -8.06
C SER A 94 1.58 3.74 -6.96
N SER A 95 0.26 3.77 -7.10
CA SER A 95 -0.64 4.34 -6.09
C SER A 95 -1.83 3.42 -5.85
N VAL A 96 -2.17 3.17 -4.59
CA VAL A 96 -3.33 2.39 -4.19
C VAL A 96 -4.42 3.33 -3.70
N PRO A 97 -5.56 3.44 -4.41
CA PRO A 97 -6.67 4.25 -3.93
C PRO A 97 -7.42 3.54 -2.80
N LEU A 98 -7.74 4.29 -1.75
CA LEU A 98 -8.55 3.83 -0.62
C LEU A 98 -9.91 4.52 -0.68
N TYR A 99 -10.97 3.74 -0.52
CA TYR A 99 -12.36 4.14 -0.57
C TYR A 99 -13.06 3.86 0.75
N LEU A 100 -14.09 4.63 1.06
CA LEU A 100 -14.85 4.51 2.31
C LEU A 100 -16.32 4.22 2.04
N GLN A 101 -16.93 3.39 2.87
CA GLN A 101 -18.39 3.18 2.90
C GLN A 101 -18.99 2.80 1.53
N GLY A 102 -18.24 2.00 0.76
CA GLY A 102 -18.66 1.54 -0.57
C GLY A 102 -18.64 2.58 -1.69
N ASP A 103 -18.29 3.84 -1.41
CA ASP A 103 -18.16 4.88 -2.45
C ASP A 103 -16.81 4.76 -3.17
N THR A 104 -16.85 4.21 -4.38
CA THR A 104 -15.67 4.05 -5.26
C THR A 104 -15.53 5.15 -6.30
N SER A 105 -16.37 6.19 -6.25
CA SER A 105 -16.35 7.27 -7.25
C SER A 105 -15.15 8.21 -7.07
N VAL A 106 -14.74 8.45 -5.83
CA VAL A 106 -13.60 9.30 -5.48
C VAL A 106 -12.79 8.62 -4.37
N PRO A 107 -11.47 8.43 -4.54
CA PRO A 107 -10.63 7.90 -3.48
C PRO A 107 -10.55 8.89 -2.33
N TYR A 108 -10.71 8.39 -1.11
CA TYR A 108 -10.52 9.16 0.12
C TYR A 108 -9.05 9.54 0.32
N ILE A 109 -8.15 8.58 0.06
CA ILE A 109 -6.70 8.79 0.07
C ILE A 109 -6.04 7.88 -0.96
N ASN A 110 -4.91 8.33 -1.50
CA ASN A 110 -4.03 7.54 -2.34
C ASN A 110 -2.77 7.18 -1.54
N VAL A 111 -2.48 5.89 -1.40
CA VAL A 111 -1.24 5.41 -0.76
C VAL A 111 -0.18 5.23 -1.85
N GLU A 112 0.88 6.02 -1.78
CA GLU A 112 1.99 5.95 -2.72
C GLU A 112 2.87 4.73 -2.44
N LEU A 113 3.23 3.99 -3.48
CA LEU A 113 4.09 2.82 -3.41
C LEU A 113 5.35 3.05 -4.23
N LEU A 114 6.50 2.91 -3.57
CA LEU A 114 7.82 3.10 -4.15
C LEU A 114 8.67 1.84 -3.95
N GLY A 115 9.54 1.54 -4.90
CA GLY A 115 10.51 0.47 -4.74
C GLY A 115 11.51 0.44 -5.89
N GLN A 116 12.66 -0.18 -5.66
CA GLN A 116 13.70 -0.32 -6.68
C GLN A 116 14.12 -1.79 -6.80
N GLY A 117 13.91 -2.37 -7.98
CA GLY A 117 14.49 -3.68 -8.30
C GLY A 117 15.97 -3.55 -8.62
N GLN A 118 16.78 -4.52 -8.17
CA GLN A 118 18.18 -4.67 -8.56
C GLN A 118 18.52 -6.12 -8.86
N HIS A 119 19.32 -6.34 -9.90
CA HIS A 119 19.86 -7.66 -10.18
C HIS A 119 21.02 -7.98 -9.24
N PRO A 120 21.10 -9.21 -8.72
CA PRO A 120 22.26 -9.63 -7.94
C PRO A 120 23.51 -9.53 -8.83
N LYS A 121 24.47 -8.71 -8.42
CA LYS A 121 25.80 -8.68 -9.03
C LYS A 121 26.69 -9.60 -8.21
N LEU A 122 27.08 -10.71 -8.80
CA LEU A 122 28.09 -11.59 -8.22
C LEU A 122 29.46 -11.04 -8.62
N SER A 123 30.13 -10.36 -7.70
CA SER A 123 31.54 -10.02 -7.83
C SER A 123 32.36 -11.06 -7.06
N PHE A 124 33.25 -11.75 -7.77
CA PHE A 124 34.32 -12.54 -7.17
C PHE A 124 35.55 -11.65 -7.07
N ASP A 125 36.12 -11.54 -5.87
CA ASP A 125 37.50 -11.06 -5.65
C ASP A 125 38.44 -12.27 -5.68
#